data_AF-A0A8T7A3Z8-F1
#
_entry.id   AF-A0A8T7A3Z8-F1
#
_cell.length_a   1.000
_cell.length_b   1.000
_cell.length_c   1.000
_cell.angle_alpha   90.00
_cell.angle_beta   90.00
_cell.angle_gamma   90.00
#
_symmetry.space_group_name_H-M   'P 1'
#
loop_
_entity.id
_entity.type
_entity.pdbx_description
1 polymer ?
#
loop_
_entity_poly.entity_id
_entity_poly.type
_entity_poly.pdbx_seq_one_letter_code
_entity_poly.pdbx_strand_id
1 'polypeptide(L)'
;MQKNIQQILKEHALKAQRSEYDRSVCISAVSKARKLIESIAETSDPNEYRKVLIDKLTDFQQNYYDPDGQYTSGKGVLGDLLGDIITALKP
;
A
#
# COMPACT_ATOMS: atom_id res chain seq x y z
N MET A 1 -8.52 13.30 -4.09
CA MET A 1 -7.84 12.02 -4.37
C MET A 1 -6.79 11.69 -3.32
N GLN A 2 -5.72 12.49 -3.18
CA GLN A 2 -4.69 12.27 -2.17
C GLN A 2 -5.19 12.19 -0.73
N LYS A 3 -6.15 13.03 -0.33
CA LYS A 3 -6.74 12.96 1.03
C LYS A 3 -7.37 11.59 1.33
N ASN A 4 -7.98 10.95 0.34
CA ASN A 4 -8.58 9.61 0.48
C ASN A 4 -7.48 8.54 0.58
N ILE A 5 -6.43 8.62 -0.25
CA ILE A 5 -5.29 7.69 -0.18
C ILE A 5 -4.58 7.81 1.17
N GLN A 6 -4.37 9.04 1.67
CA GLN A 6 -3.78 9.28 2.99
C GLN A 6 -4.63 8.72 4.13
N GLN A 7 -5.96 8.79 4.02
CA GLN A 7 -6.85 8.18 5.00
C GLN A 7 -6.74 6.65 4.97
N ILE A 8 -6.78 6.04 3.80
CA ILE A 8 -6.60 4.59 3.63
C ILE A 8 -5.27 4.14 4.22
N LEU A 9 -4.18 4.87 3.96
CA LEU A 9 -2.87 4.58 4.55
C LEU A 9 -2.87 4.66 6.07
N LYS A 10 -3.59 5.62 6.67
CA LYS A 10 -3.75 5.70 8.14
C LYS A 10 -4.52 4.51 8.68
N GLU A 11 -5.61 4.11 8.03
CA GLU A 11 -6.41 2.96 8.44
C GLU A 11 -5.60 1.66 8.39
N HIS A 12 -4.85 1.44 7.31
CA HIS A 12 -3.95 0.30 7.16
C HIS A 12 -2.79 0.33 8.15
N ALA A 13 -2.23 1.50 8.45
CA ALA A 13 -1.21 1.63 9.49
C ALA A 13 -1.74 1.28 10.89
N LEU A 14 -3.00 1.62 11.19
CA LEU A 14 -3.66 1.24 12.44
C LEU A 14 -3.95 -0.27 12.49
N LYS A 15 -4.43 -0.85 11.38
CA LYS A 15 -4.63 -2.31 11.27
C LYS A 15 -3.32 -3.07 11.47
N ALA A 16 -2.24 -2.65 10.80
CA ALA A 16 -0.92 -3.25 10.95
C ALA A 16 -0.39 -3.19 12.39
N GLN A 17 -0.58 -2.06 13.09
CA GLN A 17 -0.20 -1.92 14.50
C GLN A 17 -0.99 -2.84 15.44
N ARG A 18 -2.23 -3.17 15.08
CA ARG A 18 -3.11 -4.06 15.85
C ARG A 18 -2.94 -5.53 15.50
N SER A 19 -2.10 -5.87 14.52
CA SER A 19 -1.89 -7.27 14.13
C SER A 19 -1.39 -8.09 15.33
N GLU A 20 -2.03 -9.25 15.52
CA GLU A 20 -1.68 -10.22 16.56
C GLU A 20 -0.45 -11.03 16.18
N TYR A 21 -0.23 -11.23 14.88
CA TYR A 21 0.91 -11.95 14.29
C TYR A 21 1.69 -11.03 13.36
N ASP A 22 3.02 -11.21 13.28
CA ASP A 22 3.91 -10.51 12.35
C ASP A 22 3.72 -8.98 12.30
N ARG A 23 3.46 -8.37 13.45
CA ARG A 23 3.17 -6.94 13.58
C ARG A 23 4.25 -6.06 12.95
N SER A 24 5.52 -6.37 13.21
CA SER A 24 6.68 -5.67 12.64
C SER A 24 6.69 -5.74 11.11
N VAL A 25 6.37 -6.92 10.56
CA VAL A 25 6.29 -7.18 9.13
C VAL A 25 5.16 -6.36 8.49
N CYS A 26 3.97 -6.39 9.08
CA CYS A 26 2.81 -5.62 8.61
C CYS A 26 3.09 -4.11 8.63
N ILE A 27 3.68 -3.61 9.73
CA ILE A 27 4.05 -2.19 9.86
C ILE A 27 5.10 -1.83 8.81
N SER A 28 6.12 -2.67 8.61
CA SER A 28 7.16 -2.46 7.60
C SER A 28 6.56 -2.40 6.18
N ALA A 29 5.65 -3.32 5.85
CA ALA A 29 4.99 -3.38 4.55
C ALA A 29 4.21 -2.08 4.26
N VAL A 30 3.33 -1.66 5.18
CA VAL A 30 2.54 -0.42 5.04
C VAL A 30 3.45 0.81 4.99
N SER A 31 4.52 0.85 5.79
CA SER A 31 5.47 1.97 5.79
C SER A 31 6.22 2.11 4.48
N LYS A 32 6.63 0.98 3.86
CA LYS A 32 7.29 0.97 2.55
C LYS A 32 6.32 1.34 1.43
N ALA A 33 5.09 0.82 1.47
CA ALA A 33 4.05 1.22 0.52
C ALA A 33 3.76 2.72 0.58
N ARG A 34 3.65 3.29 1.79
CA ARG A 34 3.50 4.73 1.98
C ARG A 34 4.62 5.53 1.32
N LYS A 35 5.88 5.16 1.58
CA LYS A 35 7.05 5.83 0.96
C LYS A 35 7.03 5.73 -0.56
N LEU A 36 6.62 4.59 -1.10
CA LEU A 36 6.47 4.40 -2.54
C LEU A 36 5.41 5.37 -3.10
N ILE A 37 4.25 5.46 -2.47
CA ILE A 37 3.18 6.38 -2.90
C ILE A 37 3.64 7.84 -2.83
N GLU A 38 4.32 8.22 -1.74
CA GLU A 38 4.87 9.58 -1.57
C GLU A 38 5.97 9.91 -2.60
N SER A 39 6.63 8.90 -3.18
CA SER A 39 7.63 9.10 -4.24
C SER A 39 7.04 9.28 -5.64
N ILE A 40 5.75 8.99 -5.83
CA ILE A 40 5.08 9.13 -7.13
C ILE A 40 4.72 10.59 -7.32
N ALA A 41 5.32 11.21 -8.33
CA ALA A 41 5.00 12.58 -8.72
C ALA A 41 3.51 12.67 -9.09
N GLU A 42 2.83 13.68 -8.55
CA GLU A 42 1.49 14.02 -9.00
C GLU A 42 1.56 14.57 -10.42
N THR A 43 0.90 13.87 -11.34
CA THR A 43 0.72 14.33 -12.71
C THR A 43 -0.52 15.23 -12.79
N SER A 44 -0.54 16.16 -13.74
CA SER A 44 -1.72 16.99 -14.01
C SER A 44 -2.89 16.17 -14.59
N ASP A 45 -2.63 14.97 -15.13
CA ASP A 45 -3.65 14.01 -15.54
C ASP A 45 -3.95 13.02 -14.40
N PRO A 46 -5.15 13.07 -13.79
CA PRO A 46 -5.54 12.13 -12.75
C PRO A 46 -5.57 10.67 -13.18
N ASN A 47 -5.81 10.37 -14.46
CA ASN A 47 -5.83 9.00 -14.97
C ASN A 47 -4.41 8.43 -15.09
N GLU A 48 -3.46 9.25 -15.50
CA GLU A 48 -2.04 8.89 -15.53
C GLU A 48 -1.53 8.62 -14.11
N TYR A 49 -1.85 9.51 -13.15
CA TYR A 49 -1.51 9.30 -11.74
C TYR A 49 -2.09 7.98 -11.19
N ARG A 50 -3.38 7.71 -11.45
CA ARG A 50 -4.04 6.46 -11.04
C ARG A 50 -3.32 5.24 -11.59
N LYS A 51 -2.98 5.25 -12.88
CA LYS A 51 -2.32 4.13 -13.55
C LYS A 51 -0.93 3.89 -12.95
N VAL A 52 -0.10 4.92 -12.83
CA VAL A 52 1.25 4.82 -12.27
C VAL A 52 1.22 4.32 -10.82
N LEU A 53 0.25 4.80 -10.03
CA LEU A 53 0.05 4.38 -8.65
C LEU A 53 -0.31 2.90 -8.54
N ILE A 54 -1.27 2.43 -9.32
CA ILE A 54 -1.70 1.03 -9.33
C ILE A 54 -0.57 0.11 -9.82
N ASP A 55 0.11 0.48 -10.91
CA ASP A 55 1.19 -0.31 -11.49
C ASP A 55 2.35 -0.48 -10.50
N LYS A 56 2.80 0.62 -9.87
CA LYS A 56 3.88 0.58 -8.88
C LYS A 56 3.52 -0.21 -7.62
N LEU A 57 2.29 -0.07 -7.11
CA LEU A 57 1.85 -0.82 -5.93
C LEU A 57 1.68 -2.31 -6.23
N THR A 58 1.21 -2.66 -7.43
CA THR A 58 1.10 -4.05 -7.88
C THR A 58 2.46 -4.70 -7.99
N ASP A 59 3.41 -4.03 -8.66
CA ASP A 59 4.80 -4.50 -8.76
C ASP A 59 5.45 -4.64 -7.38
N PHE A 60 5.25 -3.64 -6.51
CA PHE A 60 5.76 -3.69 -5.14
C PHE A 60 5.18 -4.87 -4.36
N GLN A 61 3.88 -5.12 -4.44
CA GLN A 61 3.24 -6.24 -3.76
C GLN A 61 3.73 -7.60 -4.29
N GLN A 62 3.92 -7.73 -5.60
CA GLN A 62 4.37 -8.99 -6.21
C GLN A 62 5.80 -9.33 -5.79
N ASN A 63 6.68 -8.33 -5.75
CA ASN A 63 8.10 -8.45 -5.41
C ASN A 63 8.39 -8.22 -3.92
N TYR A 64 7.37 -8.08 -3.08
CA TYR A 64 7.58 -7.87 -1.65
C TYR A 64 8.03 -9.17 -0.97
N TYR A 65 9.16 -9.08 -0.26
CA TYR A 65 9.68 -10.15 0.59
C TYR A 65 9.76 -9.68 2.03
N ASP A 66 9.19 -10.48 2.92
CA ASP A 66 9.23 -10.23 4.35
C ASP A 66 10.67 -10.44 4.87
N PRO A 67 11.19 -9.59 5.77
CA PRO A 67 12.55 -9.73 6.31
C PRO A 67 12.80 -11.09 6.95
N ASP A 68 11.74 -11.71 7.48
CA ASP A 68 11.76 -12.99 8.18
C ASP A 68 11.54 -14.19 7.23
N GLY A 69 11.45 -13.96 5.91
CA GLY A 69 11.38 -15.00 4.88
C GLY A 69 10.08 -15.82 4.85
N GLN A 70 9.15 -15.61 5.79
CA GLN A 70 7.83 -16.23 5.79
C GLN A 70 6.88 -15.43 4.91
N TYR A 71 6.61 -15.96 3.71
CA TYR A 71 5.73 -15.38 2.69
C TYR A 71 4.25 -15.37 3.11
N THR A 72 3.81 -14.53 4.03
CA THR A 72 2.40 -14.56 4.44
C THR A 72 1.83 -13.20 4.76
N SER A 73 2.28 -12.56 5.83
CA SER A 73 1.53 -11.47 6.46
C SER A 73 1.72 -10.13 5.76
N GLY A 74 2.94 -9.79 5.34
CA GLY A 74 3.21 -8.49 4.73
C GLY A 74 2.63 -8.35 3.31
N LYS A 75 2.74 -9.41 2.50
CA LYS A 75 2.19 -9.44 1.13
C LYS A 75 0.65 -9.40 1.12
N GLY A 76 0.00 -10.03 2.11
CA GLY A 76 -1.45 -9.94 2.30
C GLY A 76 -1.91 -8.52 2.63
N VAL A 77 -1.25 -7.87 3.59
CA VAL A 77 -1.54 -6.46 3.95
C VAL A 77 -1.39 -5.51 2.76
N LEU A 78 -0.38 -5.73 1.91
CA LEU A 78 -0.20 -4.95 0.68
C LEU A 78 -1.32 -5.19 -0.33
N GLY A 79 -1.83 -6.43 -0.42
CA GLY A 79 -2.97 -6.77 -1.27
C GLY A 79 -4.25 -6.04 -0.84
N ASP A 80 -4.55 -6.04 0.45
CA ASP A 80 -5.71 -5.34 1.01
C ASP A 80 -5.60 -3.82 0.79
N LEU A 81 -4.41 -3.25 1.03
CA LEU A 81 -4.15 -1.84 0.79
C LEU A 81 -4.37 -1.45 -0.68
N LEU A 82 -3.85 -2.27 -1.61
CA LEU A 82 -4.02 -2.06 -3.04
C LEU A 82 -5.51 -2.13 -3.43
N GLY A 83 -6.27 -3.10 -2.90
CA GLY A 83 -7.70 -3.24 -3.15
C GLY A 83 -8.52 -2.01 -2.71
N ASP A 84 -8.22 -1.48 -1.52
CA ASP A 84 -8.88 -0.29 -0.99
C ASP A 84 -8.52 0.96 -1.82
N ILE A 85 -7.26 1.09 -2.22
CA ILE A 85 -6.81 2.19 -3.11
C ILE A 85 -7.52 2.10 -4.47
N ILE A 86 -7.56 0.93 -5.11
CA ILE A 86 -8.25 0.74 -6.39
C ILE A 86 -9.73 1.13 -6.27
N THR A 87 -10.38 0.73 -5.18
CA THR A 87 -11.79 1.07 -4.92
C THR A 87 -11.99 2.58 -4.76
N ALA A 88 -11.11 3.26 -4.03
CA ALA A 88 -11.16 4.70 -3.83
C ALA A 88 -10.80 5.53 -5.08
N LEU A 89 -10.17 4.90 -6.07
CA LEU A 89 -9.80 5.50 -7.35
C LEU A 89 -10.80 5.19 -8.47
N LYS A 90 -11.89 4.47 -8.21
CA LYS A 90 -12.98 4.34 -9.19
C LYS A 90 -13.60 5.72 -9.45
N PRO A 91 -13.92 6.04 -10.71
CA PRO A 91 -14.56 7.31 -11.08
C PRO A 91 -15.94 7.47 -10.44
#